data_AF-A0A1F9IIF7-F1
#
_entry.id   AF-A0A1F9IIF7-F1
#
_cell.length_a   1.000
_cell.length_b   1.000
_cell.length_c   1.000
_cell.angle_alpha   90.00
_cell.angle_beta   90.00
_cell.angle_gamma   90.00
#
_symmetry.space_group_name_H-M   'P 1'
#
loop_
_entity.id
_entity.type
_entity.pdbx_description
1 polymer ?
#
loop_
_entity_poly.entity_id
_entity_poly.type
_entity_poly.pdbx_seq_one_letter_code
_entity_poly.pdbx_strand_id
1 'polypeptide(L)'
;MRRINRDPERFEVIHLFEAMARKRGLKLNDPSSHQSFLDRVSDGFNSSKNNPIIIHGRRIESMFEHVAAGLGKTILIKREDAGDVCSADPDVQPPDFRLVLDGGTDLFVEVKNCHKADPNYRFSLKRSYLSALEKYAAIFGRDLYLAIFWSRWGKWTLISPVQLTPVERPSIKFLDAVTKNEMSLLGDVLVGTTPPLSLRIITNPSKPRTVNADGECTFYISSAELYCDGVRIEDPLEQNLAFYFLLNSDWEVGNAKAKLEGDQLIYFDSVAEPREPVPNQGFQILGFLSEIISRNYNDITAESGKVHQLSPGNEPGSLGIVIPQEYKGKSLPLWRFTVVAK
;
A
#
# COMPACT_ATOMS: atom_id res chain seq x y z
N MET A 1 -6.52 4.36 -11.02
CA MET A 1 -7.13 3.06 -11.39
C MET A 1 -8.40 2.82 -10.57
N ARG A 2 -9.44 2.22 -11.15
CA ARG A 2 -10.70 1.87 -10.47
C ARG A 2 -11.04 0.38 -10.68
N ARG A 3 -11.72 -0.24 -9.73
CA ARG A 3 -12.26 -1.59 -9.88
C ARG A 3 -13.35 -1.60 -10.95
N ILE A 4 -13.43 -2.70 -11.70
CA ILE A 4 -14.56 -2.97 -12.57
C ILE A 4 -15.68 -3.55 -11.69
N ASN A 5 -16.83 -2.87 -11.65
CA ASN A 5 -17.95 -3.28 -10.81
C ASN A 5 -18.44 -4.68 -11.19
N ARG A 6 -18.59 -5.52 -10.18
CA ARG A 6 -19.25 -6.83 -10.27
C ARG A 6 -20.35 -6.87 -9.21
N ASP A 7 -21.34 -7.73 -9.41
CA ASP A 7 -22.39 -8.01 -8.43
C ASP A 7 -22.01 -9.29 -7.67
N PRO A 8 -21.27 -9.19 -6.55
CA PRO A 8 -20.77 -10.37 -5.85
C PRO A 8 -21.90 -11.20 -5.25
N GLU A 9 -22.98 -10.58 -4.80
CA GLU A 9 -24.15 -11.27 -4.23
C GLU A 9 -24.83 -12.16 -5.27
N ARG A 10 -24.83 -11.72 -6.54
CA ARG A 10 -25.38 -12.50 -7.65
C ARG A 10 -24.43 -13.55 -8.21
N PHE A 11 -23.16 -13.19 -8.42
CA PHE A 11 -22.23 -14.04 -9.18
C PHE A 11 -21.24 -14.82 -8.29
N GLU A 12 -20.67 -14.20 -7.26
CA GLU A 12 -19.65 -14.88 -6.44
C GLU A 12 -20.28 -15.92 -5.51
N VAL A 13 -21.50 -15.68 -5.02
CA VAL A 13 -22.24 -16.64 -4.18
C VAL A 13 -22.51 -17.94 -4.93
N ILE A 14 -22.93 -17.86 -6.20
CA ILE A 14 -23.23 -19.05 -7.00
C ILE A 14 -21.95 -19.82 -7.36
N HIS A 15 -20.84 -19.12 -7.64
CA HIS A 15 -19.54 -19.76 -7.88
C HIS A 15 -19.01 -20.47 -6.62
N LEU A 16 -19.14 -19.85 -5.44
CA LEU A 16 -18.77 -20.48 -4.18
C LEU A 16 -19.61 -21.74 -3.92
N PHE A 17 -20.92 -21.68 -4.17
CA PHE A 17 -21.79 -22.84 -4.06
C PHE A 17 -21.35 -23.96 -5.02
N GLU A 18 -21.10 -23.65 -6.29
CA GLU A 18 -20.66 -24.62 -7.29
C GLU A 18 -19.34 -25.30 -6.87
N ALA A 19 -18.34 -24.54 -6.45
CA ALA A 19 -17.05 -25.07 -5.99
C ALA A 19 -17.21 -26.02 -4.79
N MET A 20 -18.08 -25.66 -3.84
CA MET A 20 -18.38 -26.50 -2.67
C MET A 20 -19.22 -27.74 -3.05
N ALA A 21 -20.15 -27.58 -3.97
CA ALA A 21 -21.01 -28.64 -4.49
C ALA A 21 -20.19 -29.72 -5.21
N ARG A 22 -19.26 -29.33 -6.10
CA ARG A 22 -18.35 -30.25 -6.79
C ARG A 22 -17.56 -31.12 -5.81
N LYS A 23 -17.07 -30.52 -4.72
CA LYS A 23 -16.26 -31.22 -3.71
C LYS A 23 -17.07 -32.12 -2.78
N ARG A 24 -18.35 -31.82 -2.55
CA ARG A 24 -19.15 -32.42 -1.46
C ARG A 24 -20.46 -33.06 -1.91
N GLY A 25 -20.79 -33.00 -3.20
CA GLY A 25 -22.02 -33.55 -3.76
C GLY A 25 -23.29 -32.78 -3.39
N LEU A 26 -23.19 -31.46 -3.12
CA LEU A 26 -24.37 -30.63 -2.81
C LEU A 26 -25.25 -30.46 -4.06
N LYS A 27 -26.57 -30.40 -3.88
CA LYS A 27 -27.55 -30.27 -4.98
C LYS A 27 -28.29 -28.93 -4.90
N LEU A 28 -28.44 -28.27 -6.05
CA LEU A 28 -29.04 -26.93 -6.14
C LEU A 28 -30.50 -26.88 -5.70
N ASN A 29 -31.29 -27.93 -5.92
CA ASN A 29 -32.73 -27.94 -5.60
C ASN A 29 -33.06 -28.72 -4.32
N ASP A 30 -32.06 -29.01 -3.47
CA ASP A 30 -32.23 -29.75 -2.23
C ASP A 30 -32.13 -28.81 -1.02
N PRO A 31 -33.18 -28.66 -0.20
CA PRO A 31 -33.16 -27.81 0.99
C PRO A 31 -32.07 -28.19 2.00
N SER A 32 -31.73 -29.47 2.13
CA SER A 32 -30.69 -29.91 3.07
C SER A 32 -29.28 -29.51 2.60
N SER A 33 -29.03 -29.56 1.28
CA SER A 33 -27.82 -29.02 0.66
C SER A 33 -27.67 -27.51 0.85
N HIS A 34 -28.77 -26.75 0.78
CA HIS A 34 -28.74 -25.30 1.05
C HIS A 34 -28.33 -24.99 2.49
N GLN A 35 -28.95 -25.65 3.47
CA GLN A 35 -28.60 -25.41 4.87
C GLN A 35 -27.13 -25.81 5.12
N SER A 36 -26.70 -26.96 4.61
CA SER A 36 -25.30 -27.40 4.75
C SER A 36 -24.31 -26.43 4.09
N PHE A 37 -24.67 -25.80 2.98
CA PHE A 37 -23.85 -24.75 2.37
C PHE A 37 -23.69 -23.55 3.31
N LEU A 38 -24.79 -23.01 3.85
CA LEU A 38 -24.78 -21.85 4.74
C LEU A 38 -23.97 -22.11 6.01
N ASP A 39 -24.19 -23.26 6.66
CA ASP A 39 -23.47 -23.65 7.88
C ASP A 39 -21.95 -23.69 7.61
N ARG A 40 -21.54 -24.28 6.49
CA ARG A 40 -20.13 -24.40 6.12
C ARG A 40 -19.49 -23.08 5.72
N VAL A 41 -20.23 -22.19 5.06
CA VAL A 41 -19.75 -20.84 4.75
C VAL A 41 -19.53 -20.09 6.06
N SER A 42 -20.46 -20.18 7.01
CA SER A 42 -20.32 -19.61 8.35
C SER A 42 -19.08 -20.15 9.07
N ASP A 43 -18.93 -21.48 9.13
CA ASP A 43 -17.77 -22.13 9.77
C ASP A 43 -16.44 -21.72 9.12
N GLY A 44 -16.38 -21.74 7.78
CA GLY A 44 -15.19 -21.37 7.03
C GLY A 44 -14.80 -19.90 7.21
N PHE A 45 -15.79 -19.02 7.24
CA PHE A 45 -15.59 -17.60 7.53
C PHE A 45 -15.06 -17.39 8.96
N ASN A 46 -15.70 -18.00 9.96
CA ASN A 46 -15.29 -17.88 11.36
C ASN A 46 -13.88 -18.45 11.60
N SER A 47 -13.54 -19.58 10.97
CA SER A 47 -12.20 -20.15 11.00
C SER A 47 -11.15 -19.21 10.40
N SER A 48 -11.45 -18.63 9.23
CA SER A 48 -10.52 -17.75 8.53
C SER A 48 -10.35 -16.40 9.25
N LYS A 49 -11.45 -15.82 9.73
CA LYS A 49 -11.49 -14.56 10.49
C LYS A 49 -10.62 -14.63 11.75
N ASN A 50 -10.59 -15.77 12.41
CA ASN A 50 -9.83 -15.99 13.64
C ASN A 50 -8.39 -16.47 13.40
N ASN A 51 -7.94 -16.58 12.14
CA ASN A 51 -6.59 -16.98 11.80
C ASN A 51 -5.74 -15.76 11.39
N PRO A 52 -4.85 -15.26 12.26
CA PRO A 52 -4.05 -14.07 11.97
C PRO A 52 -3.17 -14.23 10.72
N ILE A 53 -2.66 -15.43 10.45
CA ILE A 53 -1.79 -15.68 9.30
C ILE A 53 -2.55 -15.44 7.99
N ILE A 54 -3.77 -15.95 7.89
CA ILE A 54 -4.63 -15.76 6.70
C ILE A 54 -5.01 -14.30 6.54
N ILE A 55 -5.43 -13.65 7.63
CA ILE A 55 -5.86 -12.24 7.62
C ILE A 55 -4.71 -11.32 7.24
N HIS A 56 -3.54 -11.50 7.83
CA HIS A 56 -2.36 -10.71 7.48
C HIS A 56 -1.92 -10.98 6.03
N GLY A 57 -1.91 -12.24 5.57
CA GLY A 57 -1.58 -12.58 4.18
C GLY A 57 -2.46 -11.83 3.17
N ARG A 58 -3.79 -12.00 3.30
CA ARG A 58 -4.77 -11.33 2.43
C ARG A 58 -4.68 -9.81 2.47
N ARG A 59 -4.38 -9.25 3.64
CA ARG A 59 -4.21 -7.81 3.79
C ARG A 59 -2.96 -7.30 3.08
N ILE A 60 -1.86 -8.07 3.07
CA ILE A 60 -0.64 -7.71 2.34
C ILE A 60 -0.84 -7.82 0.82
N GLU A 61 -1.54 -8.84 0.33
CA GLU A 61 -1.94 -8.95 -1.09
C GLU A 61 -2.82 -7.75 -1.50
N SER A 62 -3.82 -7.42 -0.69
CA SER A 62 -4.67 -6.26 -0.91
C SER A 62 -3.89 -4.94 -0.87
N MET A 63 -2.95 -4.79 0.07
CA MET A 63 -2.08 -3.61 0.13
C MET A 63 -1.23 -3.48 -1.14
N PHE A 64 -0.67 -4.59 -1.64
CA PHE A 64 0.10 -4.59 -2.88
C PHE A 64 -0.73 -4.14 -4.08
N GLU A 65 -1.99 -4.60 -4.21
CA GLU A 65 -2.92 -4.13 -5.26
C GLU A 65 -3.05 -2.60 -5.27
N HIS A 66 -3.15 -1.98 -4.09
CA HIS A 66 -3.25 -0.52 -3.97
C HIS A 66 -1.92 0.19 -4.21
N VAL A 67 -0.79 -0.40 -3.78
CA VAL A 67 0.55 0.13 -4.08
C VAL A 67 0.79 0.13 -5.58
N ALA A 68 0.62 -1.02 -6.25
CA ALA A 68 0.83 -1.14 -7.69
C ALA A 68 -0.08 -0.19 -8.50
N ALA A 69 -1.33 -0.01 -8.07
CA ALA A 69 -2.25 0.94 -8.68
C ALA A 69 -1.90 2.40 -8.39
N GLY A 70 -1.39 2.71 -7.19
CA GLY A 70 -1.10 4.05 -6.70
C GLY A 70 0.22 4.62 -7.20
N LEU A 71 1.19 3.77 -7.58
CA LEU A 71 2.47 4.20 -8.14
C LEU A 71 2.37 4.71 -9.59
N GLY A 72 1.24 4.46 -10.27
CA GLY A 72 0.88 5.15 -11.51
C GLY A 72 1.42 4.54 -12.81
N LYS A 73 2.27 3.51 -12.78
CA LYS A 73 2.73 2.79 -14.00
C LYS A 73 1.87 1.59 -14.37
N THR A 74 1.07 1.07 -13.44
CA THR A 74 0.15 -0.04 -13.72
C THR A 74 -1.14 0.46 -14.34
N ILE A 75 -1.54 -0.09 -15.49
CA ILE A 75 -2.80 0.24 -16.18
C ILE A 75 -3.88 -0.81 -16.01
N LEU A 76 -3.50 -2.07 -15.73
CA LEU A 76 -4.44 -3.17 -15.42
C LEU A 76 -3.88 -4.03 -14.29
N ILE A 77 -4.74 -4.41 -13.35
CA ILE A 77 -4.47 -5.40 -12.31
C ILE A 77 -5.55 -6.46 -12.38
N LYS A 78 -5.14 -7.73 -12.49
CA LYS A 78 -6.02 -8.90 -12.36
C LYS A 78 -5.49 -9.78 -11.24
N ARG A 79 -6.37 -10.24 -10.34
CA ARG A 79 -6.06 -11.36 -9.44
C ARG A 79 -6.00 -12.63 -10.27
N GLU A 80 -4.84 -13.25 -10.33
CA GLU A 80 -4.57 -14.36 -11.24
C GLU A 80 -4.93 -15.71 -10.62
N ASP A 81 -4.84 -15.81 -9.30
CA ASP A 81 -5.28 -16.94 -8.47
C ASP A 81 -6.79 -16.98 -8.20
N ALA A 82 -7.53 -15.95 -8.62
CA ALA A 82 -8.97 -15.85 -8.44
C ALA A 82 -9.75 -16.51 -9.60
N GLY A 83 -10.59 -17.50 -9.25
CA GLY A 83 -11.42 -18.25 -10.18
C GLY A 83 -10.90 -19.67 -10.42
N ASP A 84 -11.56 -20.39 -11.33
CA ASP A 84 -11.15 -21.74 -11.68
C ASP A 84 -9.98 -21.71 -12.68
N VAL A 85 -8.94 -22.48 -12.39
CA VAL A 85 -7.82 -22.74 -13.33
C VAL A 85 -7.75 -24.24 -13.59
N CYS A 86 -7.79 -24.60 -14.87
CA CYS A 86 -7.64 -25.97 -15.32
C CYS A 86 -6.30 -26.12 -16.03
N SER A 87 -5.50 -27.11 -15.63
CA SER A 87 -4.21 -27.44 -16.24
C SER A 87 -4.10 -28.95 -16.40
N ALA A 88 -3.43 -29.38 -17.48
CA ALA A 88 -3.05 -30.77 -17.66
C ALA A 88 -1.83 -31.17 -16.79
N ASP A 89 -1.01 -30.19 -16.41
CA ASP A 89 0.08 -30.36 -15.44
C ASP A 89 -0.45 -30.00 -14.04
N PRO A 90 -0.50 -30.94 -13.08
CA PRO A 90 -0.96 -30.68 -11.71
C PRO A 90 0.01 -29.81 -10.90
N ASP A 91 1.27 -29.66 -11.35
CA ASP A 91 2.31 -28.88 -10.68
C ASP A 91 2.43 -27.47 -11.27
N VAL A 92 1.29 -26.84 -11.55
CA VAL A 92 1.18 -25.48 -12.08
C VAL A 92 0.35 -24.65 -11.10
N GLN A 93 0.90 -23.53 -10.65
CA GLN A 93 0.25 -22.66 -9.68
C GLN A 93 0.16 -21.24 -10.26
N PRO A 94 -1.05 -20.67 -10.38
CA PRO A 94 -1.20 -19.24 -10.67
C PRO A 94 -0.59 -18.39 -9.56
N PRO A 95 0.12 -17.30 -9.91
CA PRO A 95 0.56 -16.29 -8.96
C PRO A 95 -0.62 -15.42 -8.48
N ASP A 96 -0.39 -14.59 -7.47
CA ASP A 96 -1.46 -13.74 -6.91
C ASP A 96 -2.01 -12.72 -7.94
N PHE A 97 -1.14 -12.08 -8.74
CA PHE A 97 -1.53 -11.03 -9.67
C PHE A 97 -0.91 -11.15 -11.06
N ARG A 98 -1.65 -10.62 -12.05
CA ARG A 98 -1.16 -10.21 -13.36
C ARG A 98 -1.27 -8.70 -13.48
N LEU A 99 -0.17 -8.04 -13.84
CA LEU A 99 -0.08 -6.59 -14.01
C LEU A 99 0.24 -6.26 -15.47
N VAL A 100 -0.45 -5.25 -16.02
CA VAL A 100 -0.09 -4.64 -17.30
C VAL A 100 0.38 -3.21 -17.04
N LEU A 101 1.56 -2.85 -17.53
CA LEU A 101 2.20 -1.56 -17.33
C LEU A 101 1.98 -0.59 -18.50
N ASP A 102 2.21 0.71 -18.26
CA ASP A 102 2.22 1.75 -19.29
C ASP A 102 3.40 1.52 -20.26
N GLY A 103 3.09 1.04 -21.46
CA GLY A 103 4.09 0.56 -22.43
C GLY A 103 3.89 -0.88 -22.86
N GLY A 104 2.92 -1.58 -22.26
CA GLY A 104 2.46 -2.89 -22.73
C GLY A 104 3.19 -4.08 -22.09
N THR A 105 4.18 -3.83 -21.22
CA THR A 105 4.80 -4.90 -20.41
C THR A 105 3.74 -5.59 -19.56
N ASP A 106 3.73 -6.91 -19.61
CA ASP A 106 2.75 -7.79 -18.96
C ASP A 106 3.51 -8.78 -18.11
N LEU A 107 3.29 -8.74 -16.79
CA LEU A 107 4.07 -9.50 -15.82
C LEU A 107 3.17 -10.13 -14.75
N PHE A 108 3.65 -11.22 -14.18
CA PHE A 108 3.04 -11.87 -13.03
C PHE A 108 3.74 -11.48 -11.74
N VAL A 109 2.97 -11.34 -10.67
CA VAL A 109 3.48 -11.04 -9.34
C VAL A 109 2.92 -12.00 -8.32
N GLU A 110 3.82 -12.63 -7.58
CA GLU A 110 3.53 -13.36 -6.36
C GLU A 110 3.86 -12.50 -5.15
N VAL A 111 2.90 -12.30 -4.24
CA VAL A 111 3.03 -11.46 -3.05
C VAL A 111 3.38 -12.29 -1.83
N LYS A 112 4.36 -11.81 -1.06
CA LYS A 112 4.80 -12.47 0.18
C LYS A 112 5.07 -11.43 1.26
N ASN A 113 4.82 -11.82 2.51
CA ASN A 113 5.15 -11.03 3.69
C ASN A 113 6.33 -11.67 4.43
N CYS A 114 7.34 -10.87 4.77
CA CYS A 114 8.43 -11.26 5.65
C CYS A 114 8.39 -10.43 6.95
N HIS A 115 8.05 -11.07 8.07
CA HIS A 115 7.99 -10.44 9.38
C HIS A 115 9.21 -10.80 10.24
N LYS A 116 10.41 -10.39 9.80
CA LYS A 116 11.67 -10.65 10.51
C LYS A 116 12.46 -9.36 10.66
N ALA A 117 12.93 -9.11 11.88
CA ALA A 117 13.67 -7.89 12.22
C ALA A 117 15.18 -8.01 11.97
N ASP A 118 15.71 -9.24 11.94
CA ASP A 118 17.12 -9.48 11.62
C ASP A 118 17.35 -9.25 10.11
N PRO A 119 18.20 -8.27 9.71
CA PRO A 119 18.51 -8.02 8.31
C PRO A 119 19.28 -9.17 7.63
N ASN A 120 19.89 -10.07 8.41
CA ASN A 120 20.55 -11.26 7.89
C ASN A 120 19.61 -12.45 7.68
N TYR A 121 18.36 -12.35 8.15
CA TYR A 121 17.36 -13.39 7.91
C TYR A 121 17.16 -13.60 6.41
N ARG A 122 17.12 -14.87 6.01
CA ARG A 122 16.88 -15.29 4.63
C ARG A 122 15.40 -15.61 4.43
N PHE A 123 14.70 -14.75 3.70
CA PHE A 123 13.38 -15.10 3.17
C PHE A 123 13.56 -16.28 2.21
N SER A 124 12.79 -17.35 2.37
CA SER A 124 12.91 -18.55 1.53
C SER A 124 11.58 -19.14 1.14
N LEU A 125 11.57 -19.79 -0.03
CA LEU A 125 10.43 -20.52 -0.57
C LEU A 125 10.81 -22.00 -0.73
N LYS A 126 9.79 -22.88 -0.80
CA LYS A 126 10.01 -24.26 -1.23
C LYS A 126 10.33 -24.25 -2.73
N ARG A 127 11.34 -25.00 -3.17
CA ARG A 127 11.69 -25.10 -4.60
C ARG A 127 10.50 -25.53 -5.46
N SER A 128 9.76 -26.56 -5.03
CA SER A 128 8.58 -27.04 -5.76
C SER A 128 7.52 -25.96 -5.95
N TYR A 129 7.30 -25.11 -4.95
CA TYR A 129 6.37 -23.99 -5.03
C TYR A 129 6.81 -22.96 -6.06
N LEU A 130 8.08 -22.53 -6.00
CA LEU A 130 8.62 -21.57 -6.94
C LEU A 130 8.57 -22.11 -8.38
N SER A 131 8.93 -23.37 -8.57
CA SER A 131 8.89 -24.00 -9.89
C SER A 131 7.48 -24.14 -10.46
N ALA A 132 6.45 -24.33 -9.62
CA ALA A 132 5.06 -24.33 -10.09
C ALA A 132 4.60 -22.94 -10.60
N LEU A 133 5.05 -21.86 -9.95
CA LEU A 133 4.82 -20.48 -10.40
C LEU A 133 5.59 -20.19 -11.69
N GLU A 134 6.87 -20.59 -11.77
CA GLU A 134 7.72 -20.40 -12.96
C GLU A 134 7.13 -21.14 -14.18
N LYS A 135 6.63 -22.36 -13.99
CA LYS A 135 5.92 -23.12 -15.03
C LYS A 135 4.67 -22.38 -15.51
N TYR A 136 3.86 -21.86 -14.59
CA TYR A 136 2.68 -21.07 -14.95
C TYR A 136 3.09 -19.87 -15.81
N ALA A 137 4.07 -19.09 -15.35
CA ALA A 137 4.58 -17.93 -16.09
C ALA A 137 5.09 -18.31 -17.49
N ALA A 138 5.79 -19.44 -17.61
CA ALA A 138 6.31 -19.96 -18.88
C ALA A 138 5.21 -20.37 -19.87
N ILE A 139 4.12 -21.02 -19.42
CA ILE A 139 2.96 -21.37 -20.27
C ILE A 139 2.40 -20.12 -20.96
N PHE A 140 2.42 -19.02 -20.23
CA PHE A 140 1.86 -17.75 -20.63
C PHE A 140 2.87 -16.83 -21.33
N GLY A 141 4.17 -17.19 -21.35
CA GLY A 141 5.25 -16.40 -21.94
C GLY A 141 5.45 -15.05 -21.25
N ARG A 142 5.31 -14.99 -19.92
CA ARG A 142 5.38 -13.76 -19.12
C ARG A 142 6.45 -13.89 -18.04
N ASP A 143 7.01 -12.75 -17.63
CA ASP A 143 7.94 -12.71 -16.51
C ASP A 143 7.22 -12.88 -15.17
N LEU A 144 7.87 -13.58 -14.24
CA LEU A 144 7.41 -13.73 -12.86
C LEU A 144 8.26 -12.85 -11.94
N TYR A 145 7.61 -12.12 -11.05
CA TYR A 145 8.25 -11.38 -9.98
C TYR A 145 7.69 -11.78 -8.62
N LEU A 146 8.52 -11.64 -7.58
CA LEU A 146 8.13 -11.78 -6.18
C LEU A 146 8.07 -10.39 -5.55
N ALA A 147 6.88 -9.95 -5.15
CA ALA A 147 6.69 -8.75 -4.33
C ALA A 147 6.76 -9.13 -2.85
N ILE A 148 7.88 -8.82 -2.20
CA ILE A 148 8.12 -9.14 -0.80
C ILE A 148 7.95 -7.88 0.04
N PHE A 149 6.98 -7.91 0.95
CA PHE A 149 6.82 -6.89 1.98
C PHE A 149 7.64 -7.24 3.22
N TRP A 150 8.66 -6.44 3.50
CA TRP A 150 9.51 -6.56 4.68
C TRP A 150 8.88 -5.79 5.84
N SER A 151 7.82 -6.35 6.43
CA SER A 151 6.93 -5.63 7.34
C SER A 151 7.59 -5.00 8.58
N ARG A 152 8.72 -5.53 9.06
CA ARG A 152 9.48 -4.90 10.16
C ARG A 152 10.20 -3.61 9.76
N TRP A 153 10.37 -3.41 8.46
CA TRP A 153 11.06 -2.27 7.84
C TRP A 153 10.10 -1.38 7.03
N GLY A 154 8.85 -1.82 6.85
CA GLY A 154 7.85 -1.12 6.03
C GLY A 154 8.16 -1.09 4.54
N LYS A 155 9.12 -1.89 4.04
CA LYS A 155 9.63 -1.79 2.66
C LYS A 155 9.07 -2.85 1.73
N TRP A 156 8.87 -2.48 0.47
CA TRP A 156 8.61 -3.40 -0.63
C TRP A 156 9.86 -3.66 -1.45
N THR A 157 10.05 -4.92 -1.86
CA THR A 157 10.99 -5.28 -2.92
C THR A 157 10.28 -6.11 -3.97
N LEU A 158 10.47 -5.77 -5.24
CA LEU A 158 10.06 -6.56 -6.38
C LEU A 158 11.31 -7.20 -6.96
N ILE A 159 11.39 -8.53 -6.98
CA ILE A 159 12.59 -9.24 -7.44
C ILE A 159 12.23 -10.37 -8.39
N SER A 160 13.10 -10.65 -9.35
CA SER A 160 12.96 -11.83 -10.21
C SER A 160 13.40 -13.10 -9.46
N PRO A 161 12.71 -14.25 -9.62
CA PRO A 161 13.11 -15.53 -9.06
C PRO A 161 14.56 -15.93 -9.32
N VAL A 162 15.12 -15.53 -10.48
CA VAL A 162 16.51 -15.83 -10.86
C VAL A 162 17.55 -15.17 -9.94
N GLN A 163 17.13 -14.15 -9.18
CA GLN A 163 17.97 -13.42 -8.24
C GLN A 163 18.10 -14.13 -6.87
N LEU A 164 17.30 -15.16 -6.61
CA LEU A 164 17.37 -15.98 -5.40
C LEU A 164 18.56 -16.95 -5.45
N THR A 165 19.04 -17.39 -4.28
CA THR A 165 20.10 -18.40 -4.22
C THR A 165 19.63 -19.75 -4.83
N PRO A 166 20.41 -20.42 -5.69
CA PRO A 166 19.98 -21.61 -6.43
C PRO A 166 20.14 -22.91 -5.61
N VAL A 167 19.55 -22.97 -4.42
CA VAL A 167 19.60 -24.14 -3.52
C VAL A 167 18.20 -24.75 -3.34
N GLU A 168 18.08 -25.85 -2.61
CA GLU A 168 16.80 -26.55 -2.34
C GLU A 168 15.73 -25.62 -1.74
N ARG A 169 16.15 -24.61 -0.99
CA ARG A 169 15.30 -23.50 -0.52
C ARG A 169 15.81 -22.17 -1.10
N PRO A 170 15.33 -21.78 -2.29
CA PRO A 170 15.69 -20.49 -2.86
C PRO A 170 15.42 -19.36 -1.88
N SER A 171 16.38 -18.46 -1.71
CA SER A 171 16.35 -17.48 -0.64
C SER A 171 17.05 -16.16 -0.99
N ILE A 172 16.71 -15.10 -0.25
CA ILE A 172 17.33 -13.79 -0.34
C ILE A 172 17.32 -13.09 1.03
N LYS A 173 18.35 -12.31 1.33
CA LYS A 173 18.39 -11.42 2.51
C LYS A 173 17.74 -10.08 2.19
N PHE A 174 17.35 -9.33 3.22
CA PHE A 174 16.75 -8.01 3.05
C PHE A 174 17.63 -7.06 2.24
N LEU A 175 18.91 -6.90 2.61
CA LEU A 175 19.82 -5.99 1.92
C LEU A 175 20.05 -6.40 0.45
N ASP A 176 20.18 -7.70 0.19
CA ASP A 176 20.31 -8.21 -1.18
C ASP A 176 19.05 -7.88 -2.00
N ALA A 177 17.86 -8.07 -1.43
CA ALA A 177 16.59 -7.76 -2.09
C ALA A 177 16.43 -6.27 -2.39
N VAL A 178 16.89 -5.39 -1.50
CA VAL A 178 16.87 -3.94 -1.72
C VAL A 178 17.80 -3.55 -2.88
N THR A 179 18.99 -4.14 -2.97
CA THR A 179 19.93 -3.83 -4.07
C THR A 179 19.47 -4.33 -5.44
N LYS A 180 18.64 -5.37 -5.47
CA LYS A 180 18.07 -5.96 -6.69
C LYS A 180 16.62 -5.54 -6.93
N ASN A 181 16.15 -4.52 -6.21
CA ASN A 181 14.76 -4.13 -6.22
C ASN A 181 14.36 -3.49 -7.56
N GLU A 182 13.29 -4.00 -8.15
CA GLU A 182 12.73 -3.55 -9.42
C GLU A 182 11.37 -2.85 -9.24
N MET A 183 11.01 -2.40 -8.03
CA MET A 183 9.78 -1.63 -7.78
C MET A 183 9.66 -0.36 -8.64
N SER A 184 10.77 0.16 -9.19
CA SER A 184 10.76 1.23 -10.18
C SER A 184 9.99 0.89 -11.46
N LEU A 185 9.90 -0.40 -11.83
CA LEU A 185 9.05 -0.87 -12.93
C LEU A 185 7.58 -0.48 -12.71
N LEU A 186 7.13 -0.48 -11.45
CA LEU A 186 5.77 -0.12 -11.07
C LEU A 186 5.61 1.39 -10.83
N GLY A 187 6.69 2.17 -10.91
CA GLY A 187 6.69 3.62 -10.69
C GLY A 187 7.21 4.06 -9.32
N ASP A 188 7.77 3.14 -8.53
CA ASP A 188 8.30 3.49 -7.21
C ASP A 188 9.55 4.37 -7.31
N VAL A 189 9.55 5.41 -6.47
CA VAL A 189 10.65 6.38 -6.37
C VAL A 189 10.84 6.77 -4.91
N LEU A 190 12.10 7.00 -4.55
CA LEU A 190 12.46 7.63 -3.29
C LEU A 190 12.23 9.13 -3.44
N VAL A 191 11.39 9.71 -2.57
CA VAL A 191 11.03 11.13 -2.63
C VAL A 191 11.67 11.88 -1.47
N GLY A 192 12.15 13.09 -1.75
CA GLY A 192 12.57 14.06 -0.75
C GLY A 192 12.06 15.46 -1.06
N THR A 193 11.96 16.30 -0.04
CA THR A 193 11.59 17.72 -0.14
C THR A 193 12.37 18.56 0.85
N THR A 194 12.32 19.88 0.74
CA THR A 194 12.89 20.79 1.74
C THR A 194 12.03 20.75 3.01
N PRO A 195 12.61 20.48 4.20
CA PRO A 195 11.87 20.54 5.46
C PRO A 195 11.75 21.99 5.97
N PRO A 196 10.80 22.28 6.88
CA PRO A 196 9.67 21.42 7.27
C PRO A 196 8.50 21.49 6.28
N LEU A 197 7.60 20.50 6.35
CA LEU A 197 6.24 20.62 5.80
C LEU A 197 5.31 21.02 6.94
N SER A 198 4.44 22.01 6.73
CA SER A 198 3.48 22.41 7.76
C SER A 198 2.08 22.65 7.23
N LEU A 199 1.09 22.29 8.05
CA LEU A 199 -0.31 22.62 7.89
C LEU A 199 -0.67 23.67 8.94
N ARG A 200 -1.02 24.88 8.47
CA ARG A 200 -1.52 25.97 9.30
C ARG A 200 -3.03 26.00 9.27
N ILE A 201 -3.65 25.97 10.44
CA ILE A 201 -5.09 26.19 10.60
C ILE A 201 -5.31 27.59 11.15
N ILE A 202 -5.99 28.44 10.38
CA ILE A 202 -6.25 29.84 10.72
C ILE A 202 -7.63 29.97 11.32
N THR A 203 -7.74 30.67 12.45
CA THR A 203 -9.03 30.90 13.11
C THR A 203 -9.79 32.07 12.48
N ASN A 204 -11.11 32.00 12.52
CA ASN A 204 -11.98 33.06 12.03
C ASN A 204 -12.01 34.24 13.03
N PRO A 205 -11.54 35.45 12.66
CA PRO A 205 -11.48 36.59 13.57
C PRO A 205 -12.85 37.15 13.97
N SER A 206 -13.91 36.80 13.24
CA SER A 206 -15.29 37.21 13.54
C SER A 206 -16.04 36.24 14.47
N LYS A 207 -15.36 35.19 14.95
CA LYS A 207 -15.93 34.15 15.82
C LYS A 207 -15.11 34.01 17.11
N PRO A 208 -15.67 33.38 18.16
CA PRO A 208 -14.92 33.11 19.39
C PRO A 208 -13.60 32.39 19.08
N ARG A 209 -12.53 32.85 19.74
CA ARG A 209 -11.17 32.28 19.63
C ARG A 209 -10.26 32.67 20.82
N THR A 210 -10.85 33.01 21.96
CA THR A 210 -10.13 33.36 23.18
C THR A 210 -9.69 32.08 23.91
N VAL A 211 -8.44 32.05 24.35
CA VAL A 211 -7.88 30.99 25.21
C VAL A 211 -8.25 31.29 26.66
N ASN A 212 -8.86 30.33 27.35
CA ASN A 212 -9.26 30.48 28.75
C ASN A 212 -8.08 30.23 29.72
N ALA A 213 -8.32 30.38 31.03
CA ALA A 213 -7.30 30.19 32.06
C ALA A 213 -6.75 28.76 32.14
N ASP A 214 -7.51 27.77 31.65
CA ASP A 214 -7.11 26.36 31.60
C ASP A 214 -6.32 26.02 30.32
N GLY A 215 -6.09 26.99 29.43
CA GLY A 215 -5.38 26.81 28.16
C GLY A 215 -6.24 26.24 27.03
N GLU A 216 -7.56 26.19 27.21
CA GLU A 216 -8.52 25.68 26.22
C GLU A 216 -9.11 26.81 25.37
N CYS A 217 -9.49 26.50 24.14
CA CYS A 217 -10.09 27.46 23.22
C CYS A 217 -11.12 26.78 22.32
N THR A 218 -12.34 27.33 22.25
CA THR A 218 -13.29 27.02 21.17
C THR A 218 -13.05 28.01 20.03
N PHE A 219 -12.79 27.50 18.83
CA PHE A 219 -12.54 28.32 17.65
C PHE A 219 -13.25 27.78 16.42
N TYR A 220 -13.37 28.64 15.41
CA TYR A 220 -13.90 28.30 14.10
C TYR A 220 -12.79 28.45 13.06
N ILE A 221 -12.64 27.47 12.18
CA ILE A 221 -11.63 27.50 11.12
C ILE A 221 -12.07 28.48 10.03
N SER A 222 -11.19 29.41 9.68
CA SER A 222 -11.37 30.30 8.52
C SER A 222 -10.79 29.67 7.26
N SER A 223 -9.58 29.12 7.37
CA SER A 223 -8.85 28.51 6.26
C SER A 223 -7.78 27.56 6.78
N ALA A 224 -7.27 26.73 5.86
CA ALA A 224 -6.08 25.92 6.06
C ALA A 224 -5.07 26.26 4.96
N GLU A 225 -3.80 26.30 5.32
CA GLU A 225 -2.70 26.66 4.43
C GLU A 225 -1.56 25.67 4.60
N LEU A 226 -0.90 25.32 3.49
CA LEU A 226 0.25 24.42 3.49
C LEU A 226 1.52 25.21 3.19
N TYR A 227 2.61 24.84 3.85
CA TYR A 227 3.90 25.45 3.66
C TYR A 227 4.99 24.38 3.50
N CYS A 228 6.01 24.72 2.70
CA CYS A 228 7.27 24.01 2.61
C CYS A 228 8.38 25.02 2.92
N ASP A 229 9.17 24.77 3.97
CA ASP A 229 10.22 25.69 4.43
C ASP A 229 9.73 27.14 4.61
N GLY A 230 8.56 27.30 5.21
CA GLY A 230 7.93 28.61 5.43
C GLY A 230 7.39 29.30 4.17
N VAL A 231 7.55 28.72 2.98
CA VAL A 231 6.97 29.20 1.72
C VAL A 231 5.56 28.62 1.56
N ARG A 232 4.56 29.49 1.39
CA ARG A 232 3.17 29.09 1.18
C ARG A 232 3.03 28.34 -0.15
N ILE A 233 2.32 27.22 -0.12
CA ILE A 233 1.99 26.43 -1.29
C ILE A 233 0.59 26.82 -1.77
N GLU A 234 0.53 27.41 -2.96
CA GLU A 234 -0.74 27.87 -3.58
C GLU A 234 -1.21 26.97 -4.72
N ASP A 235 -0.29 26.26 -5.37
CA ASP A 235 -0.61 25.37 -6.49
C ASP A 235 -1.42 24.15 -5.99
N PRO A 236 -2.63 23.87 -6.51
CA PRO A 236 -3.48 22.80 -5.99
C PRO A 236 -2.86 21.40 -6.05
N LEU A 237 -2.02 21.12 -7.06
CA LEU A 237 -1.30 19.85 -7.15
C LEU A 237 -0.27 19.76 -6.03
N GLU A 238 0.49 20.83 -5.81
CA GLU A 238 1.49 20.89 -4.73
C GLU A 238 0.86 20.84 -3.34
N GLN A 239 -0.31 21.46 -3.16
CA GLN A 239 -1.06 21.35 -1.91
C GLN A 239 -1.46 19.90 -1.64
N ASN A 240 -1.96 19.19 -2.65
CA ASN A 240 -2.31 17.78 -2.51
C ASN A 240 -1.07 16.93 -2.19
N LEU A 241 0.05 17.18 -2.88
CA LEU A 241 1.33 16.50 -2.64
C LEU A 241 1.85 16.73 -1.21
N ALA A 242 1.94 17.99 -0.79
CA ALA A 242 2.44 18.36 0.53
C ALA A 242 1.56 17.79 1.65
N PHE A 243 0.23 17.87 1.50
CA PHE A 243 -0.69 17.31 2.48
C PHE A 243 -0.53 15.78 2.58
N TYR A 244 -0.45 15.10 1.44
CA TYR A 244 -0.25 13.65 1.39
C TYR A 244 1.07 13.23 2.05
N PHE A 245 2.17 13.93 1.77
CA PHE A 245 3.48 13.64 2.38
C PHE A 245 3.52 13.99 3.86
N LEU A 246 2.92 15.10 4.28
CA LEU A 246 2.85 15.49 5.70
C LEU A 246 2.18 14.40 6.55
N LEU A 247 1.14 13.76 6.02
CA LEU A 247 0.40 12.71 6.75
C LEU A 247 1.04 11.33 6.69
N ASN A 248 1.68 10.96 5.57
CA ASN A 248 2.01 9.56 5.27
C ASN A 248 3.51 9.27 5.10
N SER A 249 4.38 10.28 5.23
CA SER A 249 5.83 10.10 5.14
C SER A 249 6.45 9.55 6.43
N ASP A 250 7.76 9.34 6.41
CA ASP A 250 8.54 8.99 7.61
C ASP A 250 8.86 10.18 8.54
N TRP A 251 8.38 11.38 8.21
CA TRP A 251 8.60 12.56 9.06
C TRP A 251 7.68 12.52 10.28
N GLU A 252 8.20 13.00 11.40
CA GLU A 252 7.46 13.06 12.65
C GLU A 252 6.65 14.36 12.70
N VAL A 253 5.36 14.22 12.98
CA VAL A 253 4.49 15.37 13.25
C VAL A 253 4.61 15.71 14.74
N GLY A 254 5.21 16.86 15.04
CA GLY A 254 5.33 17.35 16.41
C GLY A 254 4.01 17.87 16.97
N ASN A 255 4.04 18.30 18.24
CA ASN A 255 2.91 19.01 18.84
C ASN A 255 2.58 20.29 18.07
N ALA A 256 1.29 20.57 17.91
CA ALA A 256 0.84 21.77 17.24
C ALA A 256 1.37 23.03 17.94
N LYS A 257 1.92 23.97 17.17
CA LYS A 257 2.47 25.23 17.69
C LYS A 257 1.43 26.35 17.48
N ALA A 258 0.84 26.83 18.56
CA ALA A 258 -0.15 27.90 18.52
C ALA A 258 0.51 29.29 18.46
N LYS A 259 -0.04 30.18 17.63
CA LYS A 259 0.25 31.60 17.63
C LYS A 259 -0.87 32.36 18.33
N LEU A 260 -0.52 33.05 19.41
CA LEU A 260 -1.43 33.93 20.14
C LEU A 260 -1.11 35.40 19.89
N GLU A 261 -2.13 36.24 19.90
CA GLU A 261 -2.04 37.69 20.07
C GLU A 261 -2.86 38.08 21.30
N GLY A 262 -2.19 38.33 22.42
CA GLY A 262 -2.86 38.37 23.72
C GLY A 262 -3.43 36.99 24.08
N ASP A 263 -4.73 36.94 24.35
CA ASP A 263 -5.48 35.70 24.61
C ASP A 263 -6.15 35.13 23.36
N GLN A 264 -5.95 35.74 22.19
CA GLN A 264 -6.60 35.32 20.94
C GLN A 264 -5.74 34.28 20.22
N LEU A 265 -6.31 33.11 19.95
CA LEU A 265 -5.70 32.11 19.07
C LEU A 265 -5.83 32.56 17.61
N ILE A 266 -4.71 32.91 16.96
CA ILE A 266 -4.69 33.38 15.57
C ILE A 266 -4.60 32.21 14.59
N TYR A 267 -3.64 31.33 14.82
CA TYR A 267 -3.49 30.08 14.07
C TYR A 267 -2.72 29.06 14.90
N PHE A 268 -2.69 27.82 14.44
CA PHE A 268 -1.73 26.82 14.91
C PHE A 268 -1.17 26.01 13.74
N ASP A 269 0.07 25.58 13.89
CA ASP A 269 0.79 24.82 12.88
C ASP A 269 1.00 23.37 13.35
N SER A 270 0.56 22.41 12.55
CA SER A 270 1.04 21.02 12.62
C SER A 270 2.25 20.91 11.70
N VAL A 271 3.40 20.54 12.27
CA VAL A 271 4.70 20.58 11.57
C VAL A 271 5.28 19.18 11.50
N ALA A 272 5.54 18.71 10.27
CA ALA A 272 6.26 17.48 10.00
C ALA A 272 7.74 17.79 9.73
N GLU A 273 8.61 17.09 10.46
CA GLU A 273 10.06 17.24 10.37
C GLU A 273 10.75 15.86 10.28
N PRO A 274 11.91 15.76 9.60
CA PRO A 274 12.70 14.53 9.60
C PRO A 274 13.16 14.19 11.03
N ARG A 275 13.07 12.91 11.41
CA ARG A 275 13.59 12.45 12.72
C ARG A 275 15.09 12.71 12.87
N GLU A 276 15.86 12.45 11.81
CA GLU A 276 17.31 12.60 11.78
C GLU A 276 17.70 13.43 10.56
N PRO A 277 17.71 14.78 10.66
CA PRO A 277 18.04 15.63 9.53
C PRO A 277 19.51 15.53 9.14
N VAL A 278 19.79 15.38 7.85
CA VAL A 278 21.14 15.50 7.29
C VAL A 278 21.47 16.98 7.04
N PRO A 279 22.44 17.59 7.77
CA PRO A 279 22.73 19.02 7.63
C PRO A 279 23.28 19.35 6.23
N ASN A 280 22.99 20.58 5.75
CA ASN A 280 23.51 21.17 4.51
C ASN A 280 23.15 20.45 3.19
N GLN A 281 22.24 19.47 3.20
CA GLN A 281 21.81 18.75 2.00
C GLN A 281 20.75 19.53 1.17
N GLY A 282 20.03 20.46 1.80
CA GLY A 282 18.95 21.24 1.15
C GLY A 282 17.61 20.49 0.97
N PHE A 283 17.59 19.18 1.18
CA PHE A 283 16.40 18.34 1.19
C PHE A 283 16.52 17.19 2.18
N GLN A 284 15.39 16.60 2.57
CA GLN A 284 15.33 15.42 3.43
C GLN A 284 14.40 14.38 2.80
N ILE A 285 14.70 13.11 3.04
CA ILE A 285 13.96 11.98 2.48
C ILE A 285 12.62 11.83 3.21
N LEU A 286 11.54 11.76 2.44
CA LEU A 286 10.19 11.45 2.92
C LEU A 286 9.93 9.93 2.96
N GLY A 287 10.62 9.17 2.10
CA GLY A 287 10.49 7.72 1.95
C GLY A 287 10.25 7.31 0.50
N PHE A 288 10.14 6.00 0.25
CA PHE A 288 9.67 5.50 -1.04
C PHE A 288 8.16 5.71 -1.18
N LEU A 289 7.66 6.01 -2.38
CA LEU A 289 6.22 6.16 -2.60
C LEU A 289 5.44 4.89 -2.20
N SER A 290 5.98 3.70 -2.48
CA SER A 290 5.37 2.43 -2.07
C SER A 290 5.18 2.33 -0.55
N GLU A 291 6.11 2.89 0.23
CA GLU A 291 6.06 2.91 1.70
C GLU A 291 5.02 3.93 2.18
N ILE A 292 5.01 5.13 1.59
CA ILE A 292 4.05 6.19 1.90
C ILE A 292 2.60 5.69 1.63
N ILE A 293 2.38 5.02 0.50
CA ILE A 293 1.09 4.40 0.17
C ILE A 293 0.75 3.29 1.17
N SER A 294 1.73 2.48 1.56
CA SER A 294 1.53 1.40 2.54
C SER A 294 1.17 1.94 3.93
N ARG A 295 1.74 3.08 4.35
CA ARG A 295 1.36 3.76 5.61
C ARG A 295 -0.09 4.24 5.55
N ASN A 296 -0.47 4.95 4.49
CA ASN A 296 -1.86 5.36 4.27
C ASN A 296 -2.84 4.17 4.30
N TYR A 297 -2.50 3.08 3.60
CA TYR A 297 -3.27 1.84 3.64
C TYR A 297 -3.40 1.29 5.06
N ASN A 298 -2.31 1.33 5.83
CA ASN A 298 -2.29 0.81 7.18
C ASN A 298 -3.18 1.62 8.12
N ASP A 299 -3.13 2.94 8.04
CA ASP A 299 -3.92 3.84 8.88
C ASP A 299 -5.43 3.65 8.65
N ILE A 300 -5.85 3.45 7.39
CA ILE A 300 -7.25 3.22 7.05
C ILE A 300 -7.76 1.85 7.51
N THR A 301 -6.91 0.81 7.47
CA THR A 301 -7.36 -0.59 7.65
C THR A 301 -7.02 -1.20 9.02
N ALA A 302 -6.08 -0.60 9.76
CA ALA A 302 -5.57 -1.11 11.02
C ALA A 302 -5.35 -0.02 12.08
N GLU A 303 -6.41 0.72 12.40
CA GLU A 303 -6.39 1.74 13.44
C GLU A 303 -5.89 1.17 14.79
N SER A 304 -4.94 1.85 15.43
CA SER A 304 -4.31 1.41 16.69
C SER A 304 -3.74 -0.03 16.64
N GLY A 305 -3.33 -0.49 15.47
CA GLY A 305 -2.72 -1.81 15.27
C GLY A 305 -3.71 -2.98 15.23
N LYS A 306 -5.02 -2.72 15.33
CA LYS A 306 -6.07 -3.75 15.19
C LYS A 306 -6.65 -3.71 13.79
N VAL A 307 -6.61 -4.84 13.08
CA VAL A 307 -7.20 -4.94 11.74
C VAL A 307 -8.72 -4.86 11.85
N HIS A 308 -9.30 -3.82 11.26
CA HIS A 308 -10.75 -3.62 11.20
C HIS A 308 -11.32 -3.87 9.81
N GLN A 309 -10.49 -3.78 8.77
CA GLN A 309 -10.87 -4.04 7.37
C GLN A 309 -9.76 -4.78 6.61
N LEU A 310 -10.14 -5.68 5.69
CA LEU A 310 -9.17 -6.42 4.85
C LEU A 310 -8.65 -5.60 3.68
N SER A 311 -9.49 -4.70 3.15
CA SER A 311 -9.22 -3.75 2.08
C SER A 311 -10.00 -2.48 2.41
N PRO A 312 -9.48 -1.29 2.08
CA PRO A 312 -10.27 -0.07 2.17
C PRO A 312 -11.42 -0.09 1.17
N GLY A 313 -12.47 0.68 1.46
CA GLY A 313 -13.60 0.90 0.55
C GLY A 313 -13.25 1.81 -0.64
N ASN A 314 -12.11 2.49 -0.57
CA ASN A 314 -11.60 3.36 -1.62
C ASN A 314 -11.13 2.56 -2.86
N GLU A 315 -11.13 3.22 -4.01
CA GLU A 315 -10.61 2.64 -5.26
C GLU A 315 -9.10 2.40 -5.19
N PRO A 316 -8.55 1.31 -5.77
CA PRO A 316 -7.13 0.97 -5.64
C PRO A 316 -6.16 2.11 -5.93
N GLY A 317 -6.38 2.85 -7.02
CA GLY A 317 -5.51 3.96 -7.41
C GLY A 317 -5.74 5.26 -6.65
N SER A 318 -6.68 5.32 -5.70
CA SER A 318 -6.98 6.55 -4.94
C SER A 318 -6.17 6.68 -3.65
N LEU A 319 -5.50 5.62 -3.20
CA LEU A 319 -4.62 5.68 -2.02
C LEU A 319 -3.25 6.28 -2.31
N GLY A 320 -2.82 6.26 -3.56
CA GLY A 320 -1.56 6.84 -3.98
C GLY A 320 -1.69 8.28 -4.47
N ILE A 321 -0.54 8.90 -4.66
CA ILE A 321 -0.44 10.21 -5.27
C ILE A 321 0.45 10.13 -6.51
N VAL A 322 -0.03 10.70 -7.62
CA VAL A 322 0.72 10.72 -8.87
C VAL A 322 1.54 12.01 -8.92
N ILE A 323 2.86 11.86 -8.96
CA ILE A 323 3.77 12.97 -9.26
C ILE A 323 3.95 13.01 -10.79
N PRO A 324 3.52 14.08 -11.49
CA PRO A 324 3.72 14.16 -12.93
C PRO A 324 5.19 14.00 -13.33
N GLN A 325 5.46 13.36 -14.46
CA GLN A 325 6.84 13.14 -14.93
C GLN A 325 7.58 14.48 -15.09
N GLU A 326 6.91 15.46 -15.72
CA GLU A 326 7.41 16.81 -15.96
C GLU A 326 7.28 17.75 -14.75
N TYR A 327 6.96 17.22 -13.56
CA TYR A 327 6.80 18.04 -12.37
C TYR A 327 8.08 18.83 -12.06
N LYS A 328 7.93 20.14 -11.95
CA LYS A 328 8.93 21.09 -11.49
C LYS A 328 8.30 21.93 -10.40
N GLY A 329 8.80 21.77 -9.18
CA GLY A 329 8.24 22.42 -8.00
C GLY A 329 8.33 23.95 -8.08
N LYS A 330 7.26 24.63 -7.67
CA LYS A 330 7.22 26.09 -7.45
C LYS A 330 7.49 26.40 -5.99
N SER A 331 6.58 25.94 -5.11
CA SER A 331 6.68 26.10 -3.66
C SER A 331 7.03 24.79 -2.96
N LEU A 332 6.89 23.65 -3.66
CA LEU A 332 7.25 22.32 -3.15
C LEU A 332 8.36 21.69 -4.01
N PRO A 333 9.65 21.97 -3.77
CA PRO A 333 10.72 21.33 -4.51
C PRO A 333 10.80 19.83 -4.17
N LEU A 334 10.76 18.96 -5.18
CA LEU A 334 10.86 17.52 -5.00
C LEU A 334 12.15 16.96 -5.62
N TRP A 335 12.85 16.16 -4.82
CA TRP A 335 13.92 15.28 -5.27
C TRP A 335 13.35 13.88 -5.44
N ARG A 336 13.63 13.25 -6.58
CA ARG A 336 13.13 11.92 -6.93
C ARG A 336 14.31 11.05 -7.34
N PHE A 337 14.51 9.93 -6.64
CA PHE A 337 15.55 8.97 -6.95
C PHE A 337 14.93 7.63 -7.32
N THR A 338 15.38 7.07 -8.44
CA THR A 338 14.97 5.74 -8.88
C THR A 338 16.09 4.76 -8.56
N VAL A 339 15.75 3.66 -7.88
CA VAL A 339 16.66 2.53 -7.72
C VAL A 339 16.64 1.75 -9.03
N VAL A 340 17.80 1.52 -9.62
CA VAL A 340 17.95 0.72 -10.83
C VAL A 340 18.75 -0.53 -10.45
N ALA A 341 18.11 -1.69 -10.53
CA ALA A 341 18.80 -2.97 -10.38
C ALA A 341 19.84 -3.12 -11.49
N LYS A 342 21.05 -3.56 -11.14
CA LYS A 342 22.13 -3.86 -12.10
C LYS A 342 22.12 -5.31 -12.54
#